data_AF-F0J992-F1
#
_entry.id   AF-F0J992-F1
#
_cell.length_a   1.000
_cell.length_b   1.000
_cell.length_c   1.000
_cell.angle_alpha   90.00
_cell.angle_beta   90.00
_cell.angle_gamma   90.00
#
_symmetry.space_group_name_H-M   'P 1'
#
loop_
_entity.id
_entity.type
_entity.pdbx_description
1 polymer ?
#
loop_
_entity_poly.entity_id
_entity_poly.type
_entity_poly.pdbx_seq_one_letter_code
_entity_poly.pdbx_strand_id
1 'polypeptide(L)'
;MSDIKALEHPTLKVPYEILNKKFRAAQKSMDREVSHVQSGAAELEKSLRDKAPAGQLHSQLGSLLEKLELLRRKSAESIAEELEAAAACKRRVEHLKGFETGGEQWKRQRLDRMLVEHLLRAGYYGTAAKLAERSGLRDLTNMDLFLVSKGGEDSLAQRDTSK
;
A
#
# COMPACT_ATOMS: atom_id res chain seq x y z
N MET A 1 -0.02 -14.77 -27.32
CA MET A 1 -0.32 -14.89 -25.87
C MET A 1 0.93 -14.95 -24.99
N SER A 2 1.98 -15.72 -25.33
CA SER A 2 3.20 -15.80 -24.51
C SER A 2 3.93 -14.47 -24.32
N ASP A 3 4.03 -13.63 -25.35
CA ASP A 3 4.74 -12.33 -25.26
C ASP A 3 4.07 -11.33 -24.32
N ILE A 4 2.74 -11.35 -24.24
CA ILE A 4 1.99 -10.51 -23.31
C ILE A 4 2.25 -11.00 -21.89
N LYS A 5 2.19 -12.31 -21.66
CA LYS A 5 2.49 -12.89 -20.35
C LYS A 5 3.91 -12.54 -19.90
N ALA A 6 4.90 -12.58 -20.81
CA ALA A 6 6.29 -12.27 -20.48
C ALA A 6 6.52 -10.77 -20.22
N LEU A 7 6.01 -9.89 -21.09
CA LEU A 7 6.27 -8.45 -21.04
C LEU A 7 5.39 -7.70 -20.03
N GLU A 8 4.20 -8.23 -19.71
CA GLU A 8 3.26 -7.58 -18.79
C GLU A 8 3.41 -8.04 -17.35
N HIS A 9 4.05 -9.20 -17.11
CA HIS A 9 4.21 -9.74 -15.77
C HIS A 9 4.85 -8.74 -14.77
N PRO A 10 5.93 -8.02 -15.10
CA PRO A 10 6.52 -7.04 -14.18
C PRO A 10 5.55 -5.93 -13.77
N THR A 11 4.61 -5.59 -14.66
CA THR A 11 3.64 -4.52 -14.43
C THR A 11 2.49 -4.94 -13.51
N LEU A 12 2.30 -6.25 -13.30
CA LEU A 12 1.37 -6.78 -12.30
C LEU A 12 2.07 -7.24 -11.01
N LYS A 13 3.33 -7.68 -11.12
CA LYS A 13 4.08 -8.22 -9.98
C LYS A 13 4.31 -7.16 -8.90
N VAL A 14 4.76 -5.97 -9.28
CA VAL A 14 5.02 -4.87 -8.34
C VAL A 14 3.79 -4.48 -7.51
N PRO A 15 2.62 -4.15 -8.10
CA PRO A 15 1.44 -3.76 -7.32
C PRO A 15 0.90 -4.92 -6.47
N TYR A 16 1.04 -6.17 -6.93
CA TYR A 16 0.72 -7.34 -6.12
C TYR A 16 1.62 -7.45 -4.87
N GLU A 17 2.94 -7.24 -5.02
CA GLU A 17 3.85 -7.24 -3.87
C GLU A 17 3.57 -6.07 -2.91
N ILE A 18 3.17 -4.91 -3.42
CA ILE A 18 2.72 -3.79 -2.59
C ILE A 18 1.49 -4.19 -1.78
N LEU A 19 0.46 -4.75 -2.43
CA LEU A 19 -0.74 -5.24 -1.76
C LEU A 19 -0.41 -6.28 -0.70
N ASN A 20 0.43 -7.28 -1.03
CA ASN A 20 0.84 -8.33 -0.11
C ASN A 20 1.63 -7.77 1.10
N LYS A 21 2.50 -6.77 0.87
CA LYS A 21 3.22 -6.07 1.93
C LYS A 21 2.27 -5.32 2.85
N LYS A 22 1.29 -4.59 2.28
CA LYS A 22 0.27 -3.86 3.04
C LYS A 22 -0.59 -4.82 3.87
N PHE A 23 -1.07 -5.90 3.27
CA PHE A 23 -1.83 -6.96 3.95
C PHE A 23 -1.07 -7.55 5.16
N ARG A 24 0.21 -7.92 4.98
CA ARG A 24 1.02 -8.47 6.08
C ARG A 24 1.26 -7.45 7.20
N ALA A 25 1.45 -6.18 6.84
CA ALA A 25 1.64 -5.11 7.81
C ALA A 25 0.35 -4.83 8.60
N ALA A 26 -0.79 -4.78 7.92
CA ALA A 26 -2.12 -4.65 8.50
C ALA A 26 -2.43 -5.78 9.48
N GLN A 27 -2.26 -7.04 9.04
CA GLN A 27 -2.47 -8.21 9.89
C GLN A 27 -1.62 -8.13 11.16
N LYS A 28 -0.31 -7.89 11.04
CA LYS A 28 0.59 -7.78 12.19
C LYS A 28 0.21 -6.62 13.13
N SER A 29 -0.23 -5.49 12.58
CA SER A 29 -0.67 -4.34 13.35
C SER A 29 -1.96 -4.65 14.13
N MET A 30 -2.95 -5.22 13.44
CA MET A 30 -4.25 -5.59 14.03
C MET A 30 -4.10 -6.67 15.10
N ASP A 31 -3.32 -7.73 14.86
CA ASP A 31 -3.09 -8.80 15.84
C ASP A 31 -2.49 -8.26 17.15
N ARG A 32 -1.60 -7.26 17.06
CA ARG A 32 -1.03 -6.58 18.24
C ARG A 32 -2.08 -5.79 19.02
N GLU A 33 -2.87 -4.98 18.32
CA GLU A 33 -3.92 -4.18 18.97
C GLU A 33 -5.01 -5.07 19.58
N VAL A 34 -5.40 -6.15 18.90
CA VAL A 34 -6.32 -7.17 19.44
C VAL A 34 -5.74 -7.78 20.72
N SER A 35 -4.45 -8.12 20.73
CA SER A 35 -3.79 -8.63 21.94
C SER A 35 -3.84 -7.61 23.09
N HIS A 36 -3.60 -6.33 22.83
CA HIS A 36 -3.71 -5.28 23.85
C HIS A 36 -5.12 -5.12 24.42
N VAL A 37 -6.14 -5.20 23.57
CA VAL A 37 -7.56 -5.17 23.98
C VAL A 37 -7.89 -6.40 24.84
N GLN A 38 -7.47 -7.60 24.41
CA GLN A 38 -7.69 -8.85 25.15
C GLN A 38 -7.03 -8.80 26.53
N SER A 39 -5.79 -8.32 26.63
CA SER A 39 -5.12 -8.14 27.92
C SER A 39 -5.85 -7.15 28.81
N GLY A 40 -6.29 -6.00 28.28
CA GLY A 40 -7.07 -5.02 29.04
C GLY A 40 -8.41 -5.57 29.54
N ALA A 41 -9.10 -6.36 28.71
CA ALA A 41 -10.34 -7.02 29.09
C ALA A 41 -10.12 -8.05 30.21
N ALA A 42 -9.07 -8.87 30.11
CA ALA A 42 -8.73 -9.86 31.13
C ALA A 42 -8.37 -9.21 32.49
N GLU A 43 -7.65 -8.08 32.48
CA GLU A 43 -7.34 -7.29 33.68
C GLU A 43 -8.60 -6.72 34.33
N LEU A 44 -9.54 -6.21 33.52
CA LEU A 44 -10.82 -5.71 34.01
C LEU A 44 -11.67 -6.84 34.61
N GLU A 45 -11.77 -7.99 33.95
CA GLU A 45 -12.47 -9.18 34.47
C GLU A 45 -11.87 -9.67 35.79
N LYS A 46 -10.54 -9.67 35.90
CA LYS A 46 -9.86 -10.01 37.15
C LYS A 46 -10.22 -9.02 38.25
N SER A 47 -10.19 -7.72 37.96
CA SER A 47 -10.52 -6.67 38.93
C SER A 47 -11.98 -6.73 39.38
N LEU A 48 -12.89 -7.13 38.49
CA LEU A 48 -14.29 -7.43 38.80
C LEU A 48 -14.43 -8.63 39.75
N ARG A 49 -13.71 -9.73 39.49
CA ARG A 49 -13.68 -10.91 40.37
C ARG A 49 -13.15 -10.57 41.77
N ASP A 50 -12.10 -9.77 41.83
CA ASP A 50 -11.45 -9.36 43.07
C ASP A 50 -12.22 -8.24 43.83
N LYS A 51 -13.39 -7.82 43.31
CA LYS A 51 -14.24 -6.75 43.87
C LYS A 51 -13.46 -5.43 44.08
N ALA A 52 -12.62 -5.08 43.09
CA ALA A 52 -11.83 -3.86 43.12
C ALA A 52 -12.70 -2.61 43.30
N PRO A 53 -12.15 -1.51 43.87
CA PRO A 53 -12.88 -0.26 44.05
C PRO A 53 -13.43 0.29 42.73
N ALA A 54 -14.60 0.92 42.78
CA ALA A 54 -15.26 1.48 41.60
C ALA A 54 -14.37 2.46 40.79
N GLY A 55 -13.52 3.24 41.47
CA GLY A 55 -12.57 4.14 40.80
C GLY A 55 -11.53 3.41 39.95
N GLN A 56 -11.02 2.26 40.42
CA GLN A 56 -10.08 1.44 39.65
C GLN A 56 -10.78 0.83 38.43
N LEU A 57 -11.98 0.27 38.61
CA LEU A 57 -12.77 -0.28 37.50
C LEU A 57 -13.10 0.78 36.44
N HIS A 58 -13.44 2.00 36.86
CA HIS A 58 -13.69 3.12 35.96
C HIS A 58 -12.44 3.47 35.14
N SER A 59 -11.27 3.54 35.77
CA SER A 59 -10.01 3.82 35.07
C SER A 59 -9.62 2.72 34.07
N GLN A 60 -9.82 1.44 34.42
CA GLN A 60 -9.54 0.31 33.54
C GLN A 60 -10.50 0.26 32.35
N LEU A 61 -11.77 0.58 32.56
CA LEU A 61 -12.76 0.71 31.49
C LEU A 61 -12.39 1.86 30.54
N GLY A 62 -11.93 2.99 31.07
CA GLY A 62 -11.40 4.10 30.26
C GLY A 62 -10.21 3.68 29.41
N SER A 63 -9.22 3.01 30.00
CA SER A 63 -8.07 2.48 29.25
C SER A 63 -8.46 1.45 28.19
N LEU A 64 -9.44 0.59 28.47
CA LEU A 64 -9.94 -0.38 27.50
C LEU A 64 -10.66 0.32 26.34
N LEU A 65 -11.42 1.38 26.62
CA LEU A 65 -12.06 2.21 25.59
C LEU A 65 -11.01 2.84 24.67
N GLU A 66 -9.95 3.43 25.22
CA GLU A 66 -8.84 4.01 24.43
C GLU A 66 -8.19 2.98 23.51
N LYS A 67 -7.95 1.75 24.00
CA LYS A 67 -7.39 0.64 23.20
C LYS A 67 -8.33 0.22 22.06
N LEU A 68 -9.64 0.17 22.32
CA LEU A 68 -10.65 -0.15 21.31
C LEU A 68 -10.74 0.94 20.24
N GLU A 69 -10.67 2.22 20.63
CA GLU A 69 -10.64 3.34 19.69
C GLU A 69 -9.39 3.32 18.82
N LEU A 70 -8.24 3.00 19.42
CA LEU A 70 -6.99 2.83 18.68
C LEU A 70 -7.06 1.68 17.68
N LEU A 71 -7.58 0.52 18.07
CA LEU A 71 -7.80 -0.63 17.19
C LEU A 71 -8.71 -0.23 16.02
N ARG A 72 -9.85 0.41 16.30
CA ARG A 72 -10.78 0.89 15.27
C ARG A 72 -10.09 1.81 14.27
N ARG A 73 -9.34 2.80 14.75
CA ARG A 73 -8.61 3.74 13.89
C ARG A 73 -7.59 3.01 13.01
N LYS A 74 -6.74 2.17 13.60
CA LYS A 74 -5.71 1.43 12.88
C LYS A 74 -6.29 0.45 11.86
N SER A 75 -7.41 -0.20 12.17
CA SER A 75 -8.11 -1.04 11.20
C SER A 75 -8.65 -0.23 10.03
N ALA A 76 -9.26 0.93 10.28
CA ALA A 76 -9.77 1.79 9.20
C ALA A 76 -8.66 2.27 8.27
N GLU A 77 -7.53 2.71 8.84
CA GLU A 77 -6.34 3.11 8.08
C GLU A 77 -5.78 1.94 7.25
N SER A 78 -5.61 0.77 7.87
CA SER A 78 -5.07 -0.42 7.18
C SER A 78 -5.96 -0.88 6.03
N ILE A 79 -7.28 -0.88 6.23
CA ILE A 79 -8.26 -1.24 5.19
C ILE A 79 -8.19 -0.24 4.03
N ALA A 80 -8.08 1.06 4.32
CA ALA A 80 -7.98 2.08 3.28
C ALA A 80 -6.73 1.88 2.40
N GLU A 81 -5.58 1.60 3.03
CA GLU A 81 -4.33 1.33 2.32
C GLU A 81 -4.40 0.05 1.46
N GLU A 82 -5.02 -1.01 1.97
CA GLU A 82 -5.23 -2.25 1.21
C GLU A 82 -6.17 -2.05 0.02
N LEU A 83 -7.26 -1.31 0.21
CA LEU A 83 -8.21 -0.99 -0.86
C LEU A 83 -7.55 -0.18 -1.97
N GLU A 84 -6.71 0.79 -1.64
CA GLU A 84 -5.96 1.56 -2.62
C GLU A 84 -4.99 0.67 -3.42
N ALA A 85 -4.22 -0.19 -2.74
CA ALA A 85 -3.30 -1.13 -3.40
C ALA A 85 -4.04 -2.16 -4.28
N ALA A 86 -5.20 -2.65 -3.82
CA ALA A 86 -6.06 -3.55 -4.58
C ALA A 86 -6.68 -2.85 -5.80
N ALA A 87 -7.09 -1.58 -5.66
CA ALA A 87 -7.60 -0.79 -6.77
C ALA A 87 -6.52 -0.58 -7.85
N ALA A 88 -5.25 -0.37 -7.47
CA ALA A 88 -4.14 -0.30 -8.42
C ALA A 88 -3.95 -1.62 -9.19
N CYS A 89 -4.01 -2.77 -8.50
CA CYS A 89 -4.00 -4.08 -9.14
C CYS A 89 -5.16 -4.23 -10.14
N LYS A 90 -6.37 -3.86 -9.71
CA LYS A 90 -7.60 -3.96 -10.51
C LYS A 90 -7.51 -3.13 -11.78
N ARG A 91 -7.10 -1.86 -11.71
CA ARG A 91 -6.93 -0.97 -12.87
C ARG A 91 -5.99 -1.57 -13.92
N ARG A 92 -4.89 -2.18 -13.49
CA ARG A 92 -3.92 -2.81 -14.41
C ARG A 92 -4.45 -4.09 -15.05
N VAL A 93 -5.15 -4.92 -14.29
CA VAL A 93 -5.83 -6.10 -14.84
C VAL A 93 -6.91 -5.70 -15.85
N GLU A 94 -7.71 -4.68 -15.54
CA GLU A 94 -8.72 -4.13 -16.45
C GLU A 94 -8.10 -3.60 -17.74
N HIS A 95 -7.00 -2.84 -17.65
CA HIS A 95 -6.26 -2.41 -18.83
C HIS A 95 -5.79 -3.60 -19.68
N LEU A 96 -5.26 -4.66 -19.07
CA LEU A 96 -4.78 -5.84 -19.81
C LEU A 96 -5.90 -6.63 -20.49
N LYS A 97 -7.12 -6.61 -19.96
CA LYS A 97 -8.29 -7.21 -20.65
C LYS A 97 -8.59 -6.53 -21.99
N GLY A 98 -8.18 -5.27 -22.15
CA GLY A 98 -8.28 -4.55 -23.43
C GLY A 98 -7.34 -5.05 -24.53
N PHE A 99 -6.48 -6.04 -24.26
CA PHE A 99 -5.54 -6.57 -25.26
C PHE A 99 -6.23 -7.07 -26.54
N GLU A 100 -7.34 -7.78 -26.41
CA GLU A 100 -8.02 -8.41 -27.56
C GLU A 100 -8.88 -7.43 -28.35
N THR A 101 -9.42 -6.40 -27.69
CA THR A 101 -10.45 -5.51 -28.24
C THR A 101 -9.98 -4.07 -28.45
N GLY A 102 -8.82 -3.69 -27.89
CA GLY A 102 -8.37 -2.29 -27.77
C GLY A 102 -7.69 -1.69 -29.00
N GLY A 103 -7.51 -2.46 -30.08
CA GLY A 103 -6.99 -1.98 -31.36
C GLY A 103 -5.65 -1.23 -31.26
N GLU A 104 -5.43 -0.25 -32.14
CA GLU A 104 -4.19 0.55 -32.18
C GLU A 104 -4.01 1.46 -30.97
N GLN A 105 -5.10 2.01 -30.41
CA GLN A 105 -5.03 2.91 -29.26
C GLN A 105 -4.47 2.21 -28.02
N TRP A 106 -4.92 0.98 -27.76
CA TRP A 106 -4.40 0.18 -26.65
C TRP A 106 -2.93 -0.20 -26.86
N LYS A 107 -2.55 -0.58 -28.09
CA LYS A 107 -1.13 -0.86 -28.42
C LYS A 107 -0.25 0.37 -28.19
N ARG A 108 -0.75 1.56 -28.52
CA ARG A 108 -0.05 2.82 -28.26
C ARG A 108 0.11 3.09 -26.77
N GLN A 109 -0.94 2.93 -25.98
CA GLN A 109 -0.88 3.07 -24.52
C GLN A 109 0.08 2.07 -23.89
N ARG A 110 0.08 0.82 -24.37
CA ARG A 110 1.03 -0.22 -23.94
C ARG A 110 2.47 0.20 -24.21
N LEU A 111 2.76 0.68 -25.42
CA LEU A 111 4.10 1.15 -25.78
C LEU A 111 4.52 2.34 -24.92
N ASP A 112 3.67 3.36 -24.79
CA ASP A 112 3.94 4.53 -23.97
C ASP A 112 4.20 4.12 -22.50
N ARG A 113 3.46 3.15 -21.95
CA ARG A 113 3.71 2.61 -20.60
C ARG A 113 5.07 1.93 -20.48
N MET A 114 5.45 1.09 -21.45
CA MET A 114 6.75 0.43 -21.46
C MET A 114 7.89 1.46 -21.56
N LEU A 115 7.70 2.52 -22.35
CA LEU A 115 8.65 3.64 -22.45
C LEU A 115 8.75 4.40 -21.13
N VAL A 116 7.64 4.70 -20.45
CA VAL A 116 7.66 5.35 -19.14
C VAL A 116 8.49 4.53 -18.16
N GLU A 117 8.26 3.21 -18.06
CA GLU A 117 9.05 2.40 -17.12
C GLU A 117 10.53 2.31 -17.51
N HIS A 118 10.84 2.26 -18.81
CA HIS A 118 12.24 2.28 -19.26
C HIS A 118 12.93 3.60 -18.88
N LEU A 119 12.26 4.73 -19.11
CA LEU A 119 12.76 6.06 -18.74
C LEU A 119 12.98 6.17 -17.22
N LEU A 120 12.08 5.64 -16.41
CA LEU A 120 12.24 5.61 -14.95
C LEU A 120 13.46 4.79 -14.53
N ARG A 121 13.68 3.62 -15.12
CA ARG A 121 14.86 2.77 -14.84
C ARG A 121 16.17 3.41 -15.30
N ALA A 122 16.13 4.23 -16.34
CA ALA A 122 17.29 4.97 -16.85
C ALA A 122 17.51 6.32 -16.16
N GLY A 123 16.72 6.68 -15.14
CA GLY A 123 16.87 7.93 -14.39
C GLY A 123 16.25 9.16 -15.05
N TYR A 124 15.53 9.01 -16.17
CA TYR A 124 14.86 10.11 -16.89
C TYR A 124 13.49 10.44 -16.29
N TYR A 125 13.42 10.72 -14.99
CA TYR A 125 12.16 10.90 -14.25
C TYR A 125 11.27 12.02 -14.81
N GLY A 126 11.85 13.15 -15.22
CA GLY A 126 11.08 14.29 -15.76
C GLY A 126 10.41 13.97 -17.09
N THR A 127 11.11 13.26 -17.98
CA THR A 127 10.55 12.81 -19.27
C THR A 127 9.49 11.73 -19.06
N ALA A 128 9.75 10.79 -18.14
CA ALA A 128 8.79 9.75 -17.76
C ALA A 128 7.49 10.36 -17.21
N ALA A 129 7.59 11.36 -16.33
CA ALA A 129 6.44 12.08 -15.75
C ALA A 129 5.59 12.74 -16.85
N LYS A 130 6.22 13.51 -17.75
CA LYS A 130 5.53 14.17 -18.86
C LYS A 130 4.81 13.19 -19.79
N LEU A 131 5.45 12.06 -20.12
CA LEU A 131 4.84 11.04 -20.97
C LEU A 131 3.65 10.36 -20.26
N ALA A 132 3.80 10.04 -18.97
CA ALA A 132 2.72 9.43 -18.19
C ALA A 132 1.50 10.36 -18.05
N GLU A 133 1.71 11.65 -17.82
CA GLU A 133 0.64 12.65 -17.73
C GLU A 133 -0.07 12.84 -19.08
N ARG A 134 0.70 13.04 -20.16
CA ARG A 134 0.13 13.23 -21.51
C ARG A 134 -0.70 12.03 -21.97
N SER A 135 -0.26 10.82 -21.66
CA SER A 135 -0.92 9.58 -22.10
C SER A 135 -1.94 9.04 -21.07
N GLY A 136 -2.10 9.70 -19.91
CA GLY A 136 -3.02 9.25 -18.85
C GLY A 136 -2.63 7.90 -18.22
N LEU A 137 -1.33 7.60 -18.16
CA LEU A 137 -0.81 6.28 -17.78
C LEU A 137 -0.25 6.20 -16.37
N ARG A 138 -0.35 7.28 -15.58
CA ARG A 138 0.25 7.35 -14.23
C ARG A 138 -0.15 6.15 -13.37
N ASP A 139 -1.45 5.84 -13.30
CA ASP A 139 -2.02 4.69 -12.57
C ASP A 139 -1.57 3.31 -13.08
N LEU A 140 -1.11 3.23 -14.33
CA LEU A 140 -0.65 1.99 -14.95
C LEU A 140 0.86 1.82 -14.83
N THR A 141 1.57 2.78 -14.22
CA THR A 141 3.02 2.79 -14.08
C THR A 141 3.45 2.70 -12.63
N ASN A 142 4.70 2.31 -12.38
CA ASN A 142 5.29 2.22 -11.04
C ASN A 142 5.96 3.54 -10.60
N MET A 143 5.47 4.68 -11.08
CA MET A 143 6.13 5.99 -10.94
C MET A 143 6.47 6.34 -9.49
N ASP A 144 5.51 6.23 -8.58
CA ASP A 144 5.71 6.65 -7.20
C ASP A 144 6.79 5.80 -6.50
N LEU A 145 6.90 4.51 -6.84
CA LEU A 145 7.98 3.64 -6.35
C LEU A 145 9.36 4.11 -6.82
N PHE A 146 9.48 4.49 -8.09
CA PHE A 146 10.75 5.01 -8.63
C PHE A 146 11.11 6.38 -8.05
N LEU A 147 10.12 7.23 -7.72
CA LEU A 147 10.36 8.51 -7.07
C LEU A 147 10.87 8.35 -5.63
N VAL A 148 10.42 7.31 -4.91
CA VAL A 148 10.99 6.95 -3.61
C VAL A 148 12.47 6.57 -3.75
N SER A 149 12.81 5.72 -4.74
CA SER A 149 14.21 5.37 -5.01
C SER A 149 15.06 6.59 -5.37
N LYS A 150 14.53 7.48 -6.22
CA LYS A 150 15.19 8.73 -6.58
C LYS A 150 15.51 9.59 -5.35
N GLY A 151 14.56 9.72 -4.42
CA GLY A 151 14.80 10.48 -3.18
C GLY A 151 15.95 9.91 -2.34
N GLY A 152 16.14 8.58 -2.38
CA GLY A 152 17.31 7.91 -1.80
C GLY A 152 18.61 8.25 -2.53
N GLU A 153 18.60 8.17 -3.86
CA GLU A 153 19.74 8.55 -4.71
C GLU A 153 20.16 10.01 -4.49
N ASP A 154 19.20 10.93 -4.46
CA ASP A 154 19.42 12.35 -4.21
C ASP A 154 20.03 12.59 -2.82
N SER A 155 19.56 11.86 -1.79
CA SER A 155 20.11 11.95 -0.42
C SER A 155 21.57 11.47 -0.38
N LEU A 156 21.86 10.35 -1.03
CA LEU A 156 23.22 9.80 -1.11
C LEU A 156 24.16 10.71 -1.90
N ALA A 157 23.68 11.33 -2.98
CA ALA A 157 24.46 12.32 -3.75
C ALA A 157 24.83 13.54 -2.90
N GLN A 158 23.97 13.92 -1.95
CA GLN A 158 24.22 14.98 -0.97
C GLN A 158 25.06 14.51 0.23
N ARG A 159 25.54 13.26 0.23
CA ARG A 159 26.27 12.62 1.33
C ARG A 159 25.47 12.59 2.63
N ASP A 160 24.14 12.59 2.55
CA ASP A 160 23.25 12.42 3.68
C ASP A 160 22.96 10.92 3.89
N THR A 161 23.51 10.37 4.98
CA THR A 161 23.29 8.97 5.42
C THR A 161 22.44 8.89 6.68
N SER A 162 21.70 9.94 7.02
CA SER A 162 20.98 10.06 8.30
C SER A 162 19.62 9.33 8.32
N LYS A 163 19.19 8.76 7.19
CA LYS A 163 17.87 8.13 7.00
C LYS A 163 17.88 6.62 7.18
#